data_AF-A0AAV7ZAT5-F1
#
_entry.id   AF-A0AAV7ZAT5-F1
#
_cell.length_a   1.000
_cell.length_b   1.000
_cell.length_c   1.000
_cell.angle_alpha   90.00
_cell.angle_beta   90.00
_cell.angle_gamma   90.00
#
_symmetry.space_group_name_H-M   'P 1'
#
loop_
_entity.id
_entity.type
_entity.pdbx_description
1 polymer ?
#
loop_
_entity_poly.entity_id
_entity_poly.type
_entity_poly.pdbx_seq_one_letter_code
_entity_poly.pdbx_strand_id
1 'polypeptide(L)'
;MSTTTSQISQTNNDNSQLMKRLEAVEKKLNYSRQLEKQIKKLNKKIYGLENGILTLPQFQIQNYYSSEMCEKERIFFGSTKLKETDWEEYQDSYVKLKIDISSCNFSKIPTIVTNLGGNDYHCSTKGGTSVYEVTESSFYVVVYRSGINPNKVNGWDWHLNWAAIGEINY
;
A
#
# COMPACT_ATOMS: atom_id res chain seq x y z
N MET A 1 -21.40 -15.04 -83.61
CA MET A 1 -21.47 -13.62 -83.17
C MET A 1 -21.98 -13.44 -81.73
N SER A 2 -22.61 -14.43 -81.08
CA SER A 2 -23.19 -14.28 -79.72
C SER A 2 -22.17 -14.31 -78.57
N THR A 3 -21.06 -15.05 -78.70
CA THR A 3 -20.09 -15.28 -77.60
C THR A 3 -19.26 -14.04 -77.26
N THR A 4 -18.85 -13.26 -78.26
CA THR A 4 -18.00 -12.08 -78.10
C THR A 4 -18.72 -10.95 -77.35
N THR A 5 -20.02 -10.75 -77.62
CA THR A 5 -20.83 -9.70 -76.98
C THR A 5 -21.04 -9.97 -75.48
N SER A 6 -21.21 -11.24 -75.08
CA SER A 6 -21.36 -11.61 -73.67
C SER A 6 -20.08 -11.36 -72.87
N GLN A 7 -18.92 -11.70 -73.41
CA GLN A 7 -17.62 -11.45 -72.77
C GLN A 7 -17.32 -9.95 -72.58
N ILE A 8 -17.69 -9.13 -73.57
CA ILE A 8 -17.59 -7.66 -73.47
C ILE A 8 -18.49 -7.13 -72.34
N SER A 9 -19.74 -7.60 -72.25
CA SER A 9 -20.67 -7.16 -71.20
C SER A 9 -20.19 -7.51 -69.79
N GLN A 10 -19.60 -8.71 -69.61
CA GLN A 10 -19.03 -9.12 -68.33
C GLN A 10 -17.81 -8.27 -67.97
N THR A 11 -16.92 -8.04 -68.93
CA THR A 11 -15.72 -7.20 -68.74
C THR A 11 -16.10 -5.77 -68.33
N ASN A 12 -17.15 -5.20 -68.93
CA ASN A 12 -17.64 -3.87 -68.55
C ASN A 12 -18.21 -3.83 -67.13
N ASN A 13 -18.88 -4.89 -66.68
CA ASN A 13 -19.38 -4.99 -65.32
C ASN A 13 -18.24 -5.12 -64.30
N ASP A 14 -17.24 -5.96 -64.60
CA ASP A 14 -16.06 -6.15 -63.75
C ASP A 14 -15.26 -4.83 -63.63
N ASN A 15 -15.08 -4.11 -64.74
CA ASN A 15 -14.46 -2.79 -64.75
C ASN A 15 -15.25 -1.77 -63.90
N SER A 16 -16.59 -1.78 -63.98
CA SER A 16 -17.42 -0.93 -63.12
C SER A 16 -17.24 -1.26 -61.63
N GLN A 17 -17.15 -2.55 -61.29
CA GLN A 17 -16.94 -2.98 -59.92
C GLN A 17 -15.52 -2.62 -59.41
N LEU A 18 -14.51 -2.71 -60.26
CA LEU A 18 -13.13 -2.32 -59.96
C LEU A 18 -13.05 -0.82 -59.66
N MET A 19 -13.69 0.02 -60.46
CA MET A 19 -13.72 1.48 -60.22
C MET A 19 -14.34 1.83 -58.86
N LYS A 20 -15.45 1.18 -58.48
CA LYS A 20 -16.06 1.38 -57.15
C LYS A 20 -15.12 0.98 -56.00
N ARG A 21 -14.36 -0.10 -56.17
CA ARG A 21 -13.37 -0.53 -55.18
C ARG A 21 -12.20 0.45 -55.09
N LEU A 22 -11.76 1.00 -56.22
CA LEU A 22 -10.68 1.99 -56.27
C LEU A 22 -11.05 3.26 -55.51
N GLU A 23 -12.25 3.81 -55.74
CA GLU A 23 -12.76 4.97 -55.00
C GLU A 23 -12.83 4.72 -53.48
N ALA A 24 -13.25 3.51 -53.08
CA ALA A 24 -13.28 3.13 -51.67
C ALA A 24 -11.88 3.07 -51.03
N VAL A 25 -10.87 2.61 -51.79
CA VAL A 25 -9.47 2.59 -51.35
C VAL A 25 -8.91 4.01 -51.25
N GLU A 26 -9.18 4.88 -52.22
CA GLU A 26 -8.74 6.28 -52.19
C GLU A 26 -9.32 7.04 -50.97
N LYS A 27 -10.59 6.80 -50.65
CA LYS A 27 -11.21 7.37 -49.45
C LYS A 27 -10.52 6.93 -48.16
N LYS A 28 -10.17 5.64 -48.04
CA LYS A 28 -9.43 5.11 -46.88
C LYS A 28 -8.01 5.70 -46.80
N LEU A 29 -7.34 5.84 -47.94
CA LEU A 29 -6.00 6.43 -48.01
C LEU A 29 -6.02 7.90 -47.56
N ASN A 30 -7.03 8.67 -47.96
CA ASN A 30 -7.18 10.06 -47.53
C ASN A 30 -7.41 10.17 -46.01
N TYR A 31 -8.23 9.29 -45.44
CA TYR A 31 -8.45 9.24 -43.98
C TYR A 31 -7.17 8.91 -43.22
N SER A 32 -6.39 7.94 -43.69
CA SER A 32 -5.10 7.57 -43.10
C SER A 32 -4.11 8.76 -43.10
N ARG A 33 -4.00 9.50 -44.21
CA ARG A 33 -3.17 10.71 -44.29
C ARG A 33 -3.60 11.81 -43.31
N GLN A 34 -4.91 11.93 -43.03
CA GLN A 34 -5.41 12.89 -42.04
C GLN A 34 -5.01 12.49 -40.63
N LEU A 35 -5.09 11.20 -40.29
CA LEU A 35 -4.67 10.68 -38.99
C LEU A 35 -3.17 10.91 -38.74
N GLU A 36 -2.32 10.68 -39.74
CA GLU A 36 -0.87 10.92 -39.63
C GLU A 36 -0.56 12.39 -39.29
N LYS A 37 -1.29 13.34 -39.89
CA LYS A 37 -1.14 14.77 -39.57
C LYS A 37 -1.53 15.06 -38.12
N GLN A 38 -2.58 14.42 -37.61
CA GLN A 38 -3.02 14.59 -36.23
C GLN A 38 -2.00 13.99 -35.25
N ILE A 39 -1.48 12.80 -35.52
CA ILE A 39 -0.41 12.15 -34.72
C ILE A 39 0.82 13.05 -34.66
N LYS A 40 1.26 13.61 -35.80
CA LYS A 40 2.42 14.53 -35.83
C LYS A 40 2.18 15.78 -34.97
N LYS A 41 0.96 16.33 -34.99
CA LYS A 41 0.60 17.49 -34.15
C LYS A 41 0.57 17.13 -32.66
N LEU A 42 0.07 15.95 -32.30
CA LEU A 42 0.07 15.45 -30.94
C LEU A 42 1.48 15.23 -30.42
N ASN A 43 2.34 14.57 -31.21
CA ASN A 43 3.73 14.34 -30.83
C ASN A 43 4.47 15.66 -30.56
N LYS A 44 4.27 16.69 -31.40
CA LYS A 44 4.84 18.01 -31.15
C LYS A 44 4.37 18.64 -29.83
N LYS A 45 3.11 18.43 -29.45
CA LYS A 45 2.58 18.90 -28.16
C LYS A 45 3.20 18.12 -26.99
N ILE A 46 3.32 16.80 -27.11
CA ILE A 46 3.95 15.94 -26.10
C ILE A 46 5.38 16.41 -25.84
N TYR A 47 6.20 16.59 -26.88
CA TYR A 47 7.56 17.13 -26.75
C TYR A 47 7.60 18.51 -26.08
N GLY A 48 6.63 19.38 -26.34
CA GLY A 48 6.54 20.69 -25.68
C GLY A 48 6.19 20.57 -24.19
N LEU A 49 5.34 19.62 -23.83
CA LEU A 49 4.96 19.34 -22.43
C LEU A 49 6.11 18.71 -21.66
N GLU A 50 6.81 17.73 -22.25
CA GLU A 50 8.00 17.09 -21.65
C GLU A 50 9.10 18.13 -21.36
N ASN A 51 9.40 19.00 -22.33
CA ASN A 51 10.39 20.05 -22.12
C ASN A 51 9.90 21.12 -21.12
N GLY A 52 8.60 21.39 -21.05
CA GLY A 52 8.02 22.27 -20.03
C GLY A 52 8.15 21.70 -18.62
N ILE A 53 7.90 20.40 -18.45
CA ILE A 53 8.05 19.67 -17.17
C ILE A 53 9.50 19.75 -16.65
N LEU A 54 10.50 19.70 -17.54
CA LEU A 54 11.92 19.81 -17.18
C LEU A 54 12.35 21.23 -16.74
N THR A 55 11.53 22.25 -17.00
CA THR A 55 11.83 23.66 -16.65
C THR A 55 11.03 24.17 -15.45
N LEU A 56 10.04 23.41 -14.98
CA LEU A 56 9.42 23.72 -13.70
C LEU A 56 10.47 23.48 -12.60
N PRO A 57 10.60 24.37 -11.60
CA PRO A 57 11.36 24.02 -10.41
C PRO A 57 10.81 22.68 -9.94
N GLN A 58 11.69 21.68 -9.82
CA GLN A 58 11.31 20.37 -9.31
C GLN A 58 10.55 20.61 -8.01
N PHE A 59 9.22 20.55 -8.08
CA PHE A 59 8.42 20.39 -6.91
C PHE A 59 8.79 18.99 -6.48
N GLN A 60 9.78 18.89 -5.59
CA GLN A 60 10.09 17.67 -4.91
C GLN A 60 8.83 17.35 -4.12
N ILE A 61 7.93 16.61 -4.74
CA ILE A 61 7.17 15.64 -3.99
C ILE A 61 8.26 14.73 -3.46
N GLN A 62 8.76 15.04 -2.27
CA GLN A 62 9.40 14.04 -1.44
C GLN A 62 8.34 12.95 -1.29
N ASN A 63 8.38 11.97 -2.19
CA ASN A 63 7.89 10.65 -1.92
C ASN A 63 8.71 10.15 -0.74
N TYR A 64 8.27 10.53 0.45
CA TYR A 64 8.76 10.06 1.74
C TYR A 64 8.26 8.63 1.96
N TYR A 65 8.44 7.75 0.97
CA TYR A 65 8.19 6.32 1.07
C TYR A 65 9.11 5.68 0.03
N SER A 66 10.36 5.47 0.43
CA SER A 66 11.26 4.61 -0.34
C SER A 66 10.73 3.19 -0.26
N SER A 67 10.59 2.54 -1.40
CA SER A 67 10.35 1.09 -1.47
C SER A 67 11.46 0.28 -0.78
N GLU A 68 12.62 0.90 -0.53
CA GLU A 68 13.75 0.31 0.22
C GLU A 68 13.47 0.15 1.73
N MET A 69 12.61 0.97 2.35
CA MET A 69 12.24 0.79 3.77
C MET A 69 11.26 -0.37 3.98
N CYS A 70 10.38 -0.62 3.01
CA CYS A 70 9.34 -1.65 3.12
C CYS A 70 9.90 -3.09 3.13
N GLU A 71 11.10 -3.31 2.57
CA GLU A 71 11.70 -4.65 2.49
C GLU A 71 12.45 -5.09 3.77
N LYS A 72 12.83 -4.14 4.65
CA LYS A 72 13.64 -4.43 5.85
C LYS A 72 12.83 -4.55 7.13
N GLU A 73 11.65 -3.93 7.19
CA GLU A 73 10.82 -3.97 8.39
C GLU A 73 9.91 -5.20 8.40
N ARG A 74 9.75 -5.82 9.58
CA ARG A 74 8.77 -6.87 9.82
C ARG A 74 7.85 -6.50 10.95
N ILE A 75 6.65 -7.10 10.90
CA ILE A 75 5.61 -6.94 11.91
C ILE A 75 5.49 -8.25 12.67
N PHE A 76 5.61 -8.15 13.99
CA PHE A 76 5.36 -9.24 14.92
C PHE A 76 4.15 -8.89 15.78
N PHE A 77 3.35 -9.90 16.10
CA PHE A 77 2.17 -9.76 16.95
C PHE A 77 2.31 -10.68 18.15
N GLY A 78 1.76 -10.26 19.29
CA GLY A 78 1.69 -11.12 20.46
C GLY A 78 0.59 -10.70 21.43
N SER A 79 0.36 -11.60 22.39
CA SER A 79 -0.60 -11.40 23.47
C SER A 79 -0.08 -12.10 24.73
N THR A 80 -0.29 -11.51 25.89
CA THR A 80 0.00 -12.18 27.16
C THR A 80 -1.06 -13.22 27.50
N LYS A 81 -0.68 -14.22 28.30
CA LYS A 81 -1.60 -15.28 28.69
C LYS A 81 -2.68 -14.72 29.62
N LEU A 82 -3.94 -15.03 29.34
CA LEU A 82 -5.07 -14.68 30.20
C LEU A 82 -4.87 -15.27 31.59
N LYS A 83 -5.21 -14.51 32.65
CA LYS A 83 -5.09 -14.89 34.08
C LYS A 83 -3.69 -15.12 34.61
N GLU A 84 -2.71 -15.25 33.74
CA GLU A 84 -1.31 -15.53 34.03
C GLU A 84 -0.43 -14.51 33.32
N THR A 85 -0.87 -13.25 33.26
CA THR A 85 0.00 -12.16 32.80
C THR A 85 0.88 -11.76 33.97
N ASP A 86 2.18 -11.67 33.74
CA ASP A 86 3.20 -11.33 34.74
C ASP A 86 3.19 -9.83 35.09
N TRP A 87 2.04 -9.35 35.56
CA TRP A 87 1.88 -8.00 36.09
C TRP A 87 2.70 -7.87 37.37
N GLU A 88 3.55 -6.85 37.42
CA GLU A 88 4.33 -6.47 38.58
C GLU A 88 3.69 -5.26 39.26
N GLU A 89 3.69 -5.26 40.59
CA GLU A 89 3.32 -4.06 41.34
C GLU A 89 4.42 -3.01 41.16
N TYR A 90 4.04 -1.80 40.77
CA TYR A 90 5.00 -0.73 40.49
C TYR A 90 4.93 0.39 41.54
N GLN A 91 3.74 0.90 41.79
CA GLN A 91 3.41 1.94 42.78
C GLN A 91 1.94 1.75 43.20
N ASP A 92 1.49 2.50 44.21
CA ASP A 92 0.07 2.46 44.59
C ASP A 92 -0.81 2.77 43.38
N SER A 93 -1.72 1.85 43.05
CA SER A 93 -2.63 1.95 41.91
C SER A 93 -1.97 1.89 40.53
N TYR A 94 -0.72 1.43 40.44
CA TYR A 94 0.00 1.18 39.19
C TYR A 94 0.48 -0.28 39.10
N VAL A 95 0.29 -0.89 37.94
CA VAL A 95 0.94 -2.15 37.57
C VAL A 95 1.85 -1.93 36.36
N LYS A 96 2.99 -2.60 36.34
CA LYS A 96 3.96 -2.60 35.23
C LYS A 96 4.03 -4.01 34.65
N LEU A 97 4.25 -4.10 33.34
CA LEU A 97 4.41 -5.37 32.62
C LEU A 97 5.58 -5.23 31.66
N LYS A 98 6.50 -6.19 31.71
CA LYS A 98 7.57 -6.34 30.72
C LYS A 98 7.11 -7.30 29.64
N ILE A 99 7.29 -6.91 28.38
CA ILE A 99 7.11 -7.80 27.24
C ILE A 99 8.48 -8.12 26.66
N ASP A 100 8.78 -9.41 26.55
CA ASP A 100 9.96 -9.91 25.84
C ASP A 100 9.62 -10.09 24.35
N ILE A 101 10.38 -9.41 23.50
CA ILE A 101 10.31 -9.49 22.03
C ILE A 101 11.66 -9.94 21.43
N SER A 102 12.56 -10.52 22.23
CA SER A 102 13.88 -10.98 21.78
C SER A 102 13.81 -11.95 20.60
N SER A 103 12.78 -12.81 20.55
CA SER A 103 12.53 -13.74 19.45
C SER A 103 12.23 -13.06 18.10
N CYS A 104 11.90 -11.77 18.11
CA CYS A 104 11.65 -10.99 16.89
C CYS A 104 12.94 -10.55 16.19
N ASN A 105 14.10 -10.62 16.87
CA ASN A 105 15.43 -10.31 16.33
C ASN A 105 15.52 -8.94 15.63
N PHE A 106 14.93 -7.90 16.23
CA PHE A 106 15.03 -6.55 15.70
C PHE A 106 16.48 -6.06 15.74
N SER A 107 16.92 -5.40 14.67
CA SER A 107 18.25 -4.82 14.53
C SER A 107 18.33 -3.36 14.99
N LYS A 108 17.16 -2.76 15.24
CA LYS A 108 16.96 -1.41 15.79
C LYS A 108 15.75 -1.42 16.71
N ILE A 109 15.61 -0.40 17.54
CA ILE A 109 14.43 -0.21 18.40
C ILE A 109 13.16 -0.17 17.53
N PRO A 110 12.23 -1.11 17.69
CA PRO A 110 11.00 -1.16 16.89
C PRO A 110 9.96 -0.13 17.36
N THR A 111 9.01 0.19 16.49
CA THR A 111 7.76 0.87 16.86
C THR A 111 6.80 -0.13 17.50
N ILE A 112 6.23 0.24 18.65
CA ILE A 112 5.33 -0.63 19.42
C ILE A 112 3.92 -0.02 19.47
N VAL A 113 2.92 -0.84 19.16
CA VAL A 113 1.51 -0.54 19.36
C VAL A 113 0.95 -1.55 20.34
N THR A 114 0.19 -1.08 21.33
CA THR A 114 -0.39 -1.93 22.38
C THR A 114 -1.89 -1.70 22.53
N ASN A 115 -2.57 -2.72 23.04
CA ASN A 115 -3.99 -2.68 23.40
C ASN A 115 -4.22 -3.50 24.68
N LEU A 116 -4.75 -2.85 25.71
CA LEU A 116 -5.14 -3.50 26.97
C LEU A 116 -6.54 -4.11 26.82
N GLY A 117 -6.63 -5.43 26.97
CA GLY A 117 -7.90 -6.17 27.04
C GLY A 117 -8.17 -6.70 28.45
N GLY A 118 -9.42 -7.07 28.72
CA GLY A 118 -9.85 -7.72 29.95
C GLY A 118 -11.37 -7.86 30.02
N ASN A 119 -11.87 -8.55 31.05
CA ASN A 119 -13.31 -8.73 31.25
C ASN A 119 -13.94 -7.52 31.94
N ASP A 120 -13.21 -6.86 32.85
CA ASP A 120 -13.72 -5.77 33.67
C ASP A 120 -12.71 -4.62 33.80
N TYR A 121 -13.22 -3.40 33.99
CA TYR A 121 -12.50 -2.18 34.39
C TYR A 121 -11.38 -1.65 33.47
N HIS A 122 -10.92 -2.40 32.47
CA HIS A 122 -9.83 -2.00 31.55
C HIS A 122 -10.13 -0.70 30.79
N CYS A 123 -11.41 -0.43 30.47
CA CYS A 123 -11.86 0.80 29.79
C CYS A 123 -11.72 2.08 30.62
N SER A 124 -11.52 1.96 31.94
CA SER A 124 -11.37 3.09 32.89
C SER A 124 -9.93 3.35 33.32
N THR A 125 -8.97 2.73 32.62
CA THR A 125 -7.56 2.82 32.93
C THR A 125 -6.90 4.03 32.25
N LYS A 126 -5.69 4.35 32.72
CA LYS A 126 -4.74 5.20 31.98
C LYS A 126 -3.50 4.36 31.69
N GLY A 127 -2.88 4.60 30.54
CA GLY A 127 -1.58 3.99 30.22
C GLY A 127 -1.62 2.60 29.61
N GLY A 128 -2.80 2.05 29.28
CA GLY A 128 -2.92 0.81 28.49
C GLY A 128 -2.23 0.86 27.11
N THR A 129 -1.84 2.05 26.65
CA THR A 129 -1.03 2.32 25.45
C THR A 129 0.28 3.07 25.74
N SER A 130 0.62 3.27 27.01
CA SER A 130 1.85 3.96 27.41
C SER A 130 3.02 2.98 27.43
N VAL A 131 3.74 2.94 26.31
CA VAL A 131 4.93 2.11 26.13
C VAL A 131 6.16 2.87 26.66
N TYR A 132 6.99 2.20 27.45
CA TYR A 132 8.21 2.75 28.06
C TYR A 132 9.42 1.86 27.77
N GLU A 133 10.61 2.46 27.84
CA GLU A 133 11.89 1.74 27.86
C GLU A 133 12.01 0.70 26.73
N VAL A 134 11.60 1.07 25.51
CA VAL A 134 11.67 0.18 24.35
C VAL A 134 13.13 -0.08 23.99
N THR A 135 13.44 -1.36 23.82
CA THR A 135 14.71 -1.89 23.34
C THR A 135 14.42 -2.81 22.15
N GLU A 136 15.47 -3.29 21.48
CA GLU A 136 15.36 -4.29 20.41
C GLU A 136 14.72 -5.61 20.89
N SER A 137 14.81 -5.90 22.19
CA SER A 137 14.41 -7.20 22.75
C SER A 137 13.30 -7.12 23.79
N SER A 138 12.89 -5.93 24.22
CA SER A 138 11.82 -5.79 25.22
C SER A 138 11.24 -4.38 25.28
N PHE A 139 10.06 -4.27 25.88
CA PHE A 139 9.49 -2.99 26.28
C PHE A 139 8.64 -3.16 27.54
N TYR A 140 8.25 -2.05 28.15
CA TYR A 140 7.33 -2.06 29.29
C TYR A 140 6.05 -1.32 28.98
N VAL A 141 4.96 -1.74 29.63
CA VAL A 141 3.70 -1.00 29.71
C VAL A 141 3.37 -0.75 31.17
N VAL A 142 2.92 0.47 31.47
CA VAL A 142 2.49 0.86 32.82
C VAL A 142 1.04 1.26 32.77
N VAL A 143 0.21 0.59 33.57
CA VAL A 143 -1.23 0.84 33.65
C VAL A 143 -1.57 1.39 35.02
N TYR A 144 -2.37 2.46 35.02
CA TYR A 144 -2.91 3.08 36.21
C TYR A 144 -4.42 2.89 36.29
N ARG A 145 -4.89 2.55 37.49
CA ARG A 145 -6.27 2.72 37.93
C ARG A 145 -6.30 2.63 39.45
N SER A 146 -7.10 3.47 40.10
CA SER A 146 -7.20 3.45 41.56
C SER A 146 -7.47 2.05 42.12
N GLY A 147 -6.65 1.64 43.10
CA GLY A 147 -6.77 0.41 43.88
C GLY A 147 -6.45 -0.89 43.13
N ILE A 148 -5.77 -0.85 41.98
CA ILE A 148 -5.32 -2.06 41.29
C ILE A 148 -4.03 -2.63 41.87
N ASN A 149 -3.85 -3.93 41.70
CA ASN A 149 -2.63 -4.68 41.97
C ASN A 149 -2.62 -5.92 41.04
N PRO A 150 -1.50 -6.67 40.93
CA PRO A 150 -1.39 -7.85 40.05
C PRO A 150 -2.52 -8.87 40.21
N ASN A 151 -2.91 -9.17 41.46
CA ASN A 151 -3.97 -10.15 41.74
C ASN A 151 -5.33 -9.71 41.18
N LYS A 152 -5.68 -8.43 41.32
CA LYS A 152 -6.94 -7.90 40.78
C LYS A 152 -6.95 -7.90 39.27
N VAL A 153 -5.88 -7.43 38.64
CA VAL A 153 -5.84 -7.31 37.17
C VAL A 153 -5.82 -8.68 36.50
N ASN A 154 -5.12 -9.67 37.07
CA ASN A 154 -5.22 -11.06 36.61
C ASN A 154 -6.61 -11.67 36.87
N GLY A 155 -7.26 -11.33 37.98
CA GLY A 155 -8.65 -11.73 38.26
C GLY A 155 -9.68 -11.14 37.31
N TRP A 156 -9.37 -10.03 36.64
CA TRP A 156 -10.19 -9.41 35.59
C TRP A 156 -9.73 -9.79 34.18
N ASP A 157 -8.87 -10.79 34.05
CA ASP A 157 -8.28 -11.26 32.80
C ASP A 157 -7.57 -10.16 32.01
N TRP A 158 -6.95 -9.19 32.70
CA TRP A 158 -6.19 -8.15 32.02
C TRP A 158 -5.00 -8.74 31.30
N HIS A 159 -4.95 -8.50 30.00
CA HIS A 159 -3.91 -8.99 29.10
C HIS A 159 -3.55 -7.90 28.11
N LEU A 160 -2.32 -7.96 27.60
CA LEU A 160 -1.81 -6.99 26.65
C LEU A 160 -1.67 -7.64 25.28
N ASN A 161 -2.35 -7.08 24.29
CA ASN A 161 -2.11 -7.38 22.88
C ASN A 161 -1.13 -6.34 22.33
N TRP A 162 -0.24 -6.76 21.43
CA TRP A 162 0.77 -5.86 20.89
C TRP A 162 1.15 -6.19 19.45
N ALA A 163 1.62 -5.17 18.74
CA ALA A 163 2.31 -5.26 17.47
C ALA A 163 3.65 -4.52 17.57
N ALA A 164 4.71 -5.16 17.11
CA ALA A 164 6.06 -4.59 17.03
C ALA A 164 6.48 -4.53 15.55
N ILE A 165 6.90 -3.35 15.10
CA ILE A 165 7.24 -3.06 13.70
C ILE A 165 8.65 -2.51 13.66
N GLY A 166 9.56 -3.16 12.95
CA GLY A 166 10.93 -2.68 12.87
C GLY A 166 11.84 -3.53 11.99
N GLU A 167 13.04 -3.01 11.75
CA GLU A 167 14.09 -3.69 10.98
C GLU A 167 14.58 -4.93 11.72
N ILE A 168 14.80 -6.03 11.00
CA ILE A 168 15.35 -7.28 11.56
C ILE A 168 16.73 -7.60 11.00
N ASN A 169 17.53 -8.36 11.76
CA ASN A 169 18.75 -8.98 11.24
C ASN A 169 18.39 -10.26 10.47
N TYR A 170 18.94 -10.42 9.26
CA TYR A 170 18.81 -11.62 8.43
C TYR A 170 19.97 -12.59 8.66
#